data_AF-A0A944MYZ4-F1
#
_entry.id   AF-A0A944MYZ4-F1
#
_cell.length_a   1.000
_cell.length_b   1.000
_cell.length_c   1.000
_cell.angle_alpha   90.00
_cell.angle_beta   90.00
_cell.angle_gamma   90.00
#
_symmetry.space_group_name_H-M   'P 1'
#
loop_
_entity.id
_entity.type
_entity.pdbx_description
1 polymer ?
#
loop_
_entity_poly.entity_id
_entity_poly.type
_entity_poly.pdbx_seq_one_letter_code
_entity_poly.pdbx_strand_id
1 'polypeptide(L)'
;MSLQETLAHEPLEQRRLLAVDVALDSSGVLTVNFDDASHDLVDLQINSTGYSYDAIINGTVNTSGSGVGTVAGLSVTDDGASNTSEFTLSDASQALSEGLSISSEIDIATISSTVSTVNGAVVIDSPVLFLSGNINSGAASQTYSGAVTLADDVTLATSTGVAGDLEIRFKGTVESQNSGEGPGPYSLTLESEAIYAEGDIGGLSPLESFSAYSVNDTAERGQFYSSVHTDGLQSYKAGSSSGDVEFNGTYTAGGGIELLGEGTFGVVLSLAGDTNIDVGTGAFSVQKGSSNTYPGGNIVSQGKSESYDLTITAGNITVPAGVGVASAGSSLSSPELKDFTINGIGTVGLNTPEVITSGDFTANPAIKIYQDTTLLSGDGEINLSSGVNNGSKSLTLGDSAQTGSIFVGGLQVRHLEVGNGAFDVTLDGAMHLATNLAEPTKFLNTGSLTLIGQGSSFFGGVEALSVSQTNVAGCVST
;
A
#
# COMPACT_ATOMS: atom_id res chain seq x y z
N MET A 1 37.80 48.31 57.06
CA MET A 1 38.45 46.99 57.03
C MET A 1 37.85 46.14 58.13
N SER A 2 37.23 45.00 57.89
CA SER A 2 36.17 44.63 56.94
C SER A 2 35.59 43.36 57.53
N LEU A 3 34.27 43.32 57.75
CA LEU A 3 33.53 42.07 57.86
C LEU A 3 33.46 41.47 56.46
N GLN A 4 34.51 40.79 56.05
CA GLN A 4 34.57 39.95 54.87
C GLN A 4 35.69 38.94 55.14
N GLU A 5 35.50 37.69 54.72
CA GLU A 5 36.40 36.54 54.89
C GLU A 5 36.13 35.62 56.09
N THR A 6 34.92 35.07 56.17
CA THR A 6 34.75 33.64 56.52
C THR A 6 33.44 33.07 55.96
N LEU A 7 33.24 33.23 54.65
CA LEU A 7 32.35 32.36 53.88
C LEU A 7 33.26 31.47 53.05
N ALA A 8 33.79 30.43 53.70
CA ALA A 8 34.35 29.30 52.97
C ALA A 8 33.20 28.74 52.12
N HIS A 9 33.27 29.02 50.82
CA HIS A 9 32.53 28.26 49.83
C HIS A 9 32.88 26.80 50.07
N GLU A 10 31.91 26.00 50.51
CA GLU A 10 31.79 24.63 50.01
C GLU A 10 31.95 24.75 48.49
N PRO A 11 32.95 24.08 47.85
CA PRO A 11 32.90 23.94 46.42
C PRO A 11 31.57 23.24 46.15
N LEU A 12 30.65 23.91 45.44
CA LEU A 12 29.62 23.18 44.71
C LEU A 12 30.41 22.12 43.95
N GLU A 13 30.27 20.84 44.32
CA GLU A 13 30.72 19.76 43.47
C GLU A 13 30.14 20.09 42.11
N GLN A 14 31.03 20.44 41.18
CA GLN A 14 30.69 20.54 39.78
C GLN A 14 30.09 19.18 39.48
N ARG A 15 28.74 19.12 39.37
CA ARG A 15 28.02 17.92 38.96
C ARG A 15 28.80 17.39 37.78
N ARG A 16 29.51 16.28 37.99
CA ARG A 16 30.26 15.63 36.94
C ARG A 16 29.21 15.38 35.87
N LEU A 17 29.33 16.02 34.71
CA LEU A 17 28.44 15.73 33.59
C LEU A 17 28.59 14.22 33.37
N LEU A 18 27.53 13.47 33.67
CA LEU A 18 27.51 12.04 33.47
C LEU A 18 27.31 11.84 31.97
N ALA A 19 28.08 10.95 31.35
CA ALA A 19 27.91 10.72 29.92
C ALA A 19 26.55 10.14 29.55
N VAL A 20 25.90 9.53 30.53
CA VAL A 20 24.48 9.19 30.47
C VAL A 20 23.86 9.52 31.82
N ASP A 21 22.75 10.25 31.83
CA ASP A 21 21.89 10.44 33.00
C ASP A 21 20.59 9.64 32.81
N VAL A 22 20.30 8.75 33.77
CA VAL A 22 19.07 7.93 33.77
C VAL A 22 18.32 8.17 35.06
N ALA A 23 17.14 8.79 34.95
CA ALA A 23 16.37 9.22 36.11
C ALA A 23 14.88 8.95 35.95
N LEU A 24 14.26 8.38 36.98
CA LEU A 24 12.80 8.26 37.10
C LEU A 24 12.27 9.45 37.90
N ASP A 25 11.41 10.25 37.28
CA ASP A 25 10.81 11.40 37.95
C ASP A 25 9.61 11.04 38.84
N SER A 26 9.06 12.03 39.53
CA SER A 26 7.90 11.82 40.42
C SER A 26 6.58 11.52 39.69
N SER A 27 6.51 11.78 38.37
CA SER A 27 5.35 11.46 37.53
C SER A 27 5.41 10.04 36.97
N GLY A 28 6.56 9.37 37.09
CA GLY A 28 6.80 8.03 36.57
C GLY A 28 7.42 8.04 35.17
N VAL A 29 7.88 9.18 34.66
CA VAL A 29 8.60 9.25 33.39
C VAL A 29 10.08 8.96 33.65
N LEU A 30 10.58 7.93 32.97
CA LEU A 30 12.00 7.58 32.95
C LEU A 30 12.67 8.35 31.81
N THR A 31 13.64 9.18 32.14
CA THR A 31 14.45 9.93 31.18
C THR A 31 15.82 9.29 31.04
N VAL A 32 16.26 9.09 29.80
CA VAL A 32 17.64 8.73 29.45
C VAL A 32 18.21 9.89 28.64
N ASN A 33 19.19 10.60 29.18
CA ASN A 33 19.85 11.70 28.50
C ASN A 33 21.32 11.36 28.24
N PHE A 34 21.72 11.36 26.99
CA PHE A 34 23.11 11.22 26.58
C PHE A 34 23.83 12.58 26.63
N ASP A 35 25.11 12.57 26.98
CA ASP A 35 25.96 13.73 26.74
C ASP A 35 26.53 13.66 25.31
N ASP A 36 26.55 14.79 24.61
CA ASP A 36 27.13 14.85 23.26
C ASP A 36 28.68 14.88 23.31
N ALA A 37 29.30 14.40 24.39
CA ALA A 37 30.75 14.50 24.59
C ALA A 37 31.50 13.25 24.14
N SER A 38 30.83 12.10 24.04
CA SER A 38 31.42 10.84 23.59
C SER A 38 30.45 9.95 22.80
N HIS A 39 30.98 8.85 22.26
CA HIS A 39 30.14 7.77 21.76
C HIS A 39 29.60 6.95 22.93
N ASP A 40 28.28 6.89 23.03
CA ASP A 40 27.59 6.37 24.19
C ASP A 40 26.47 5.42 23.78
N LEU A 41 26.33 4.33 24.54
CA LEU A 41 25.30 3.32 24.34
C LEU A 41 24.58 3.02 25.65
N VAL A 42 23.27 2.89 25.61
CA VAL A 42 22.45 2.43 26.73
C VAL A 42 21.61 1.22 26.32
N ASP A 43 21.72 0.13 27.09
CA ASP A 43 20.76 -0.97 27.08
C ASP A 43 19.88 -0.87 28.34
N LEU A 44 18.58 -0.66 28.14
CA LEU A 44 17.58 -0.44 29.17
C LEU A 44 16.59 -1.61 29.24
N GLN A 45 16.33 -2.05 30.47
CA GLN A 45 15.27 -2.99 30.82
C GLN A 45 14.29 -2.35 31.79
N ILE A 46 13.02 -2.25 31.41
CA ILE A 46 11.91 -1.88 32.28
C ILE A 46 11.22 -3.17 32.72
N ASN A 47 11.62 -3.68 33.88
CA ASN A 47 11.06 -4.90 34.45
C ASN A 47 9.78 -4.61 35.25
N SER A 48 9.08 -5.65 35.69
CA SER A 48 7.80 -5.54 36.44
C SER A 48 7.82 -4.68 37.73
N THR A 49 8.98 -4.31 38.26
CA THR A 49 9.13 -3.58 39.54
C THR A 49 9.91 -2.27 39.46
N GLY A 50 10.45 -1.93 38.28
CA GLY A 50 11.37 -0.82 38.10
C GLY A 50 12.11 -0.89 36.79
N TYR A 51 13.37 -0.49 36.82
CA TYR A 51 14.24 -0.48 35.65
C TYR A 51 15.68 -0.84 36.01
N SER A 52 16.44 -1.30 35.04
CA SER A 52 17.88 -1.51 35.10
C SER A 52 18.49 -1.16 33.75
N TYR A 53 19.71 -0.64 33.77
CA TYR A 53 20.41 -0.28 32.54
C TYR A 53 21.90 -0.55 32.64
N ASP A 54 22.50 -0.81 31.48
CA ASP A 54 23.94 -0.82 31.28
C ASP A 54 24.29 0.31 30.29
N ALA A 55 25.16 1.24 30.73
CA ALA A 55 25.69 2.29 29.87
C ALA A 55 27.16 2.01 29.52
N ILE A 56 27.42 1.96 28.21
CA ILE A 56 28.72 1.69 27.61
C ILE A 56 29.25 2.99 27.02
N ILE A 57 30.35 3.49 27.56
CA ILE A 57 30.96 4.76 27.17
C ILE A 57 32.29 4.43 26.49
N ASN A 58 32.47 4.82 25.23
CA ASN A 58 33.67 4.50 24.43
C ASN A 58 34.04 3.00 24.44
N GLY A 59 33.05 2.10 24.36
CA GLY A 59 33.26 0.65 24.28
C GLY A 59 33.64 -0.05 25.60
N THR A 60 33.55 0.64 26.74
CA THR A 60 33.69 0.03 28.08
C THR A 60 32.39 0.23 28.88
N VAL A 61 31.85 -0.83 29.48
CA VAL A 61 30.73 -0.71 30.44
C VAL A 61 31.22 0.15 31.59
N ASN A 62 30.72 1.38 31.66
CA ASN A 62 31.28 2.41 32.54
C ASN A 62 30.34 2.65 33.74
N THR A 63 29.03 2.52 33.53
CA THR A 63 28.04 2.64 34.59
C THR A 63 26.87 1.69 34.34
N SER A 64 26.57 0.85 35.31
CA SER A 64 25.31 0.12 35.38
C SER A 64 24.48 0.66 36.55
N GLY A 65 23.17 0.69 36.37
CA GLY A 65 22.26 1.25 37.36
C GLY A 65 20.93 0.53 37.39
N SER A 66 20.19 0.72 38.49
CA SER A 66 18.84 0.24 38.61
C SER A 66 18.03 1.15 39.53
N GLY A 67 16.72 1.17 39.31
CA GLY A 67 15.77 1.86 40.15
C GLY A 67 14.52 1.03 40.35
N VAL A 68 13.79 1.30 41.43
CA VAL A 68 12.49 0.70 41.71
C VAL A 68 11.41 1.76 41.51
N GLY A 69 10.25 1.35 41.01
CA GLY A 69 9.14 2.26 40.79
C GLY A 69 8.32 1.90 39.56
N THR A 70 7.15 2.52 39.46
CA THR A 70 6.31 2.42 38.26
C THR A 70 6.90 3.33 37.19
N VAL A 71 7.29 2.73 36.06
CA VAL A 71 7.69 3.48 34.86
C VAL A 71 6.46 3.62 33.98
N ALA A 72 5.88 4.82 34.02
CA ALA A 72 4.69 5.20 33.26
C ALA A 72 5.05 5.82 31.91
N GLY A 73 6.27 6.29 31.67
CA GLY A 73 6.70 6.79 30.37
C GLY A 73 8.20 6.67 30.17
N LEU A 74 8.65 6.74 28.91
CA LEU A 74 10.06 6.73 28.55
C LEU A 74 10.37 7.87 27.58
N SER A 75 11.38 8.68 27.91
CA SER A 75 11.91 9.73 27.05
C SER A 75 13.43 9.57 26.91
N VAL A 76 13.91 9.46 25.68
CA VAL A 76 15.32 9.29 25.36
C VAL A 76 15.77 10.47 24.48
N THR A 77 16.79 11.18 24.94
CA THR A 77 17.30 12.40 24.29
C THR A 77 18.82 12.45 24.32
N ASP A 78 19.39 13.21 23.41
CA ASP A 78 20.81 13.62 23.42
C ASP A 78 20.88 15.15 23.38
N ASP A 79 21.80 15.73 24.14
CA ASP A 79 22.06 17.17 24.21
C ASP A 79 22.73 17.72 22.92
N GLY A 80 23.07 16.87 21.94
CA GLY A 80 23.64 17.26 20.65
C GLY A 80 23.76 16.12 19.64
N ALA A 81 24.59 16.31 18.61
CA ALA A 81 24.74 15.38 17.47
C ALA A 81 26.19 15.31 16.95
N SER A 82 27.15 15.69 17.81
CA SER A 82 28.58 15.70 17.51
C SER A 82 29.18 14.30 17.61
N ASN A 83 28.63 13.44 18.47
CA ASN A 83 28.99 12.05 18.63
C ASN A 83 27.76 11.16 18.53
N THR A 84 27.97 9.89 18.15
CA THR A 84 26.90 8.90 18.01
C THR A 84 26.36 8.41 19.35
N SER A 85 25.03 8.38 19.47
CA SER A 85 24.30 7.81 20.61
C SER A 85 23.42 6.63 20.18
N GLU A 86 23.57 5.51 20.90
CA GLU A 86 22.83 4.27 20.65
C GLU A 86 21.95 3.90 21.85
N PHE A 87 20.68 3.62 21.59
CA PHE A 87 19.73 3.24 22.63
C PHE A 87 19.08 1.89 22.31
N THR A 88 19.00 1.00 23.31
CA THR A 88 18.28 -0.27 23.24
C THR A 88 17.27 -0.38 24.37
N LEU A 89 16.02 -0.72 24.05
CA LEU A 89 15.00 -1.15 25.01
C LEU A 89 14.81 -2.67 24.89
N SER A 90 15.46 -3.41 25.79
CA SER A 90 15.50 -4.88 25.79
C SER A 90 14.41 -5.55 26.61
N ASP A 91 13.75 -4.82 27.51
CA ASP A 91 12.54 -5.26 28.22
C ASP A 91 11.61 -4.06 28.49
N ALA A 92 10.32 -4.26 28.28
CA ALA A 92 9.25 -3.29 28.53
C ALA A 92 8.05 -3.97 29.22
N SER A 93 8.32 -4.64 30.34
CA SER A 93 7.34 -5.38 31.14
C SER A 93 6.28 -4.50 31.83
N GLN A 94 6.44 -3.18 31.83
CA GLN A 94 5.46 -2.23 32.37
C GLN A 94 4.75 -1.47 31.24
N ALA A 95 3.50 -1.09 31.48
CA ALA A 95 2.75 -0.24 30.57
C ALA A 95 3.21 1.23 30.66
N LEU A 96 3.64 1.81 29.55
CA LEU A 96 4.11 3.18 29.45
C LEU A 96 2.94 4.16 29.14
N SER A 97 2.00 4.32 30.07
CA SER A 97 0.80 5.17 29.93
C SER A 97 1.02 6.63 29.49
N GLU A 98 2.18 7.20 29.79
CA GLU A 98 2.59 8.56 29.41
C GLU A 98 3.32 8.60 28.04
N GLY A 99 3.60 7.43 27.44
CA GLY A 99 4.16 7.30 26.09
C GLY A 99 5.62 6.87 26.03
N LEU A 100 6.09 6.74 24.79
CA LEU A 100 7.47 6.43 24.42
C LEU A 100 7.97 7.49 23.44
N SER A 101 9.02 8.21 23.81
CA SER A 101 9.66 9.23 22.96
C SER A 101 11.15 8.96 22.83
N ILE A 102 11.65 8.90 21.60
CA ILE A 102 13.09 8.83 21.29
C ILE A 102 13.39 9.93 20.28
N SER A 103 14.29 10.85 20.63
CA SER A 103 14.56 12.02 19.80
C SER A 103 15.40 11.72 18.55
N SER A 104 15.45 12.68 17.63
CA SER A 104 16.19 12.57 16.37
C SER A 104 17.71 12.53 16.53
N GLU A 105 18.20 13.01 17.67
CA GLU A 105 19.62 13.04 18.01
C GLU A 105 20.16 11.67 18.45
N ILE A 106 19.27 10.71 18.76
CA ILE A 106 19.66 9.32 19.00
C ILE A 106 19.89 8.64 17.65
N ASP A 107 21.14 8.47 17.22
CA ASP A 107 21.50 7.93 15.90
C ASP A 107 20.87 6.57 15.61
N ILE A 108 20.90 5.68 16.60
CA ILE A 108 20.38 4.31 16.47
C ILE A 108 19.53 3.95 17.68
N ALA A 109 18.28 3.61 17.41
CA ALA A 109 17.37 3.04 18.39
C ALA A 109 17.11 1.55 18.09
N THR A 110 17.05 0.72 19.12
CA THR A 110 16.65 -0.69 19.03
C THR A 110 15.54 -0.97 20.04
N ILE A 111 14.41 -1.48 19.57
CA ILE A 111 13.30 -1.95 20.43
C ILE A 111 13.15 -3.45 20.21
N SER A 112 13.59 -4.24 21.18
CA SER A 112 13.63 -5.71 21.05
C SER A 112 12.61 -6.46 21.90
N SER A 113 11.77 -5.73 22.64
CA SER A 113 10.70 -6.29 23.45
C SER A 113 9.34 -5.68 23.09
N THR A 114 8.27 -6.40 23.40
CA THR A 114 6.92 -5.86 23.19
C THR A 114 6.67 -4.67 24.10
N VAL A 115 6.28 -3.53 23.51
CA VAL A 115 5.94 -2.29 24.23
C VAL A 115 4.43 -2.10 24.22
N SER A 116 3.88 -1.73 25.38
CA SER A 116 2.50 -1.29 25.52
C SER A 116 2.47 0.08 26.17
N THR A 117 1.94 1.10 25.51
CA THR A 117 1.83 2.44 26.11
C THR A 117 0.44 2.75 26.65
N VAL A 118 -0.56 1.84 26.56
CA VAL A 118 -1.90 1.99 27.18
C VAL A 118 -2.44 3.42 27.05
N ASN A 119 -2.46 3.96 25.82
CA ASN A 119 -2.90 5.31 25.42
C ASN A 119 -1.85 6.42 25.43
N GLY A 120 -0.57 6.13 25.73
CA GLY A 120 0.53 7.06 25.52
C GLY A 120 0.98 7.08 24.05
N ALA A 121 1.31 8.25 23.50
CA ALA A 121 1.82 8.31 22.13
C ALA A 121 3.19 7.61 22.00
N VAL A 122 3.47 7.08 20.80
CA VAL A 122 4.79 6.57 20.44
C VAL A 122 5.38 7.50 19.39
N VAL A 123 6.51 8.12 19.70
CA VAL A 123 7.24 9.02 18.80
C VAL A 123 8.69 8.61 18.78
N ILE A 124 9.14 8.03 17.66
CA ILE A 124 10.54 7.63 17.47
C ILE A 124 11.07 8.42 16.27
N ASP A 125 11.86 9.44 16.59
CA ASP A 125 12.46 10.34 15.61
C ASP A 125 13.90 9.97 15.23
N SER A 126 14.47 8.97 15.92
CA SER A 126 15.78 8.39 15.59
C SER A 126 15.87 8.05 14.09
N PRO A 127 16.96 8.43 13.40
CA PRO A 127 17.10 8.22 11.96
C PRO A 127 17.20 6.75 11.58
N VAL A 128 17.62 5.87 12.50
CA VAL A 128 17.69 4.42 12.30
C VAL A 128 17.04 3.70 13.49
N LEU A 129 15.96 2.96 13.21
CA LEU A 129 15.26 2.13 14.19
C LEU A 129 15.38 0.65 13.80
N PHE A 130 15.93 -0.18 14.69
CA PHE A 130 15.79 -1.63 14.63
C PHE A 130 14.61 -2.08 15.50
N LEU A 131 13.72 -2.86 14.92
CA LEU A 131 12.47 -3.25 15.57
C LEU A 131 12.27 -4.76 15.48
N SER A 132 12.27 -5.43 16.63
CA SER A 132 11.84 -6.83 16.76
C SER A 132 10.72 -7.00 17.80
N GLY A 133 10.37 -5.94 18.52
CA GLY A 133 9.24 -5.91 19.44
C GLY A 133 7.96 -5.39 18.81
N ASN A 134 6.82 -5.99 19.16
CA ASN A 134 5.49 -5.43 18.86
C ASN A 134 5.26 -4.14 19.66
N ILE A 135 4.50 -3.19 19.11
CA ILE A 135 4.14 -1.96 19.83
C ILE A 135 2.63 -1.74 19.78
N ASN A 136 1.99 -1.71 20.95
CA ASN A 136 0.59 -1.37 21.08
C ASN A 136 0.43 -0.05 21.84
N SER A 137 -0.06 0.98 21.14
CA SER A 137 -0.19 2.32 21.73
C SER A 137 -1.54 2.59 22.38
N GLY A 138 -2.48 1.66 22.32
CA GLY A 138 -3.85 1.90 22.76
C GLY A 138 -4.44 3.13 22.07
N ALA A 139 -5.07 4.03 22.81
CA ALA A 139 -5.79 5.19 22.29
C ALA A 139 -4.88 6.36 21.86
N ALA A 140 -3.69 6.09 21.32
CA ALA A 140 -2.76 7.09 20.84
C ALA A 140 -2.02 6.66 19.58
N SER A 141 -1.56 7.64 18.81
CA SER A 141 -0.87 7.42 17.53
C SER A 141 0.58 6.97 17.71
N GLN A 142 1.13 6.39 16.64
CA GLN A 142 2.53 6.00 16.52
C GLN A 142 3.16 6.73 15.34
N THR A 143 4.31 7.36 15.55
CA THR A 143 5.07 8.06 14.52
C THR A 143 6.51 7.59 14.51
N TYR A 144 6.98 7.20 13.32
CA TYR A 144 8.34 6.77 13.05
C TYR A 144 8.92 7.67 11.96
N SER A 145 9.81 8.58 12.35
CA SER A 145 10.34 9.58 11.40
C SER A 145 11.54 9.09 10.59
N GLY A 146 12.37 8.20 11.16
CA GLY A 146 13.54 7.61 10.49
C GLY A 146 13.26 6.30 9.75
N ALA A 147 14.32 5.68 9.25
CA ALA A 147 14.27 4.38 8.60
C ALA A 147 14.08 3.27 9.65
N VAL A 148 13.19 2.33 9.36
CA VAL A 148 12.87 1.18 10.23
C VAL A 148 13.40 -0.10 9.59
N THR A 149 14.14 -0.89 10.35
CA THR A 149 14.59 -2.23 9.97
C THR A 149 13.96 -3.27 10.88
N LEU A 150 13.15 -4.16 10.32
CA LEU A 150 12.52 -5.26 11.05
C LEU A 150 13.53 -6.39 11.28
N ALA A 151 13.73 -6.76 12.53
CA ALA A 151 14.63 -7.84 12.93
C ALA A 151 13.88 -9.11 13.41
N ASP A 152 12.54 -9.05 13.42
CA ASP A 152 11.61 -10.16 13.67
C ASP A 152 10.25 -9.80 13.01
N ASP A 153 9.26 -10.68 13.11
CA ASP A 153 7.87 -10.36 12.76
C ASP A 153 7.32 -9.31 13.73
N VAL A 154 6.80 -8.21 13.17
CA VAL A 154 6.35 -7.05 13.96
C VAL A 154 4.87 -6.76 13.70
N THR A 155 4.14 -6.56 14.80
CA THR A 155 2.79 -6.00 14.82
C THR A 155 2.80 -4.64 15.51
N LEU A 156 2.31 -3.62 14.80
CA LEU A 156 2.05 -2.29 15.33
C LEU A 156 0.56 -2.05 15.39
N ALA A 157 0.04 -1.72 16.57
CA ALA A 157 -1.38 -1.60 16.79
C ALA A 157 -1.75 -0.35 17.61
N THR A 158 -2.80 0.34 17.19
CA THR A 158 -3.54 1.31 18.01
C THR A 158 -4.87 0.68 18.46
N SER A 159 -5.46 1.18 19.54
CA SER A 159 -6.84 0.83 19.91
C SER A 159 -7.84 1.53 19.00
N THR A 160 -9.07 1.08 19.02
CA THR A 160 -10.02 1.37 17.96
C THR A 160 -11.30 1.95 18.56
N GLY A 161 -11.92 2.93 17.89
CA GLY A 161 -13.22 3.48 18.30
C GLY A 161 -13.13 4.50 19.44
N VAL A 162 -12.02 5.22 19.53
CA VAL A 162 -11.84 6.35 20.47
C VAL A 162 -12.03 7.69 19.75
N ALA A 163 -12.31 8.75 20.50
CA ALA A 163 -12.48 10.09 19.93
C ALA A 163 -11.11 10.70 19.54
N GLY A 164 -10.77 10.68 18.26
CA GLY A 164 -9.53 11.23 17.70
C GLY A 164 -9.20 10.59 16.35
N ASP A 165 -8.17 11.08 15.67
CA ASP A 165 -7.60 10.41 14.50
C ASP A 165 -6.38 9.62 14.99
N LEU A 166 -6.53 8.31 15.14
CA LEU A 166 -5.41 7.45 15.48
C LEU A 166 -4.71 6.97 14.23
N GLU A 167 -3.41 7.20 14.18
CA GLU A 167 -2.60 6.83 13.03
C GLU A 167 -1.34 6.07 13.40
N ILE A 168 -0.94 5.17 12.51
CA ILE A 168 0.44 4.69 12.43
C ILE A 168 1.05 5.37 11.21
N ARG A 169 2.10 6.16 11.45
CA ARG A 169 2.78 6.94 10.40
C ARG A 169 4.25 6.56 10.30
N PHE A 170 4.66 6.12 9.13
CA PHE A 170 6.05 6.01 8.71
C PHE A 170 6.40 7.16 7.76
N LYS A 171 7.39 7.97 8.13
CA LYS A 171 7.96 8.99 7.24
C LYS A 171 9.20 8.49 6.48
N GLY A 172 9.95 7.57 7.10
CA GLY A 172 11.08 6.88 6.49
C GLY A 172 10.69 5.55 5.84
N THR A 173 11.69 4.86 5.28
CA THR A 173 11.53 3.52 4.70
C THR A 173 11.33 2.47 5.78
N VAL A 174 10.66 1.36 5.46
CA VAL A 174 10.57 0.18 6.32
C VAL A 174 11.13 -1.02 5.58
N GLU A 175 12.15 -1.67 6.12
CA GLU A 175 12.88 -2.74 5.44
C GLU A 175 12.94 -3.99 6.31
N SER A 176 12.92 -5.17 5.70
CA SER A 176 13.27 -6.39 6.43
C SER A 176 14.78 -6.46 6.61
N GLN A 177 15.28 -6.90 7.77
CA GLN A 177 16.71 -7.11 7.95
C GLN A 177 17.23 -8.16 6.97
N ASN A 178 18.03 -7.71 6.00
CA ASN A 178 18.58 -8.56 4.96
C ASN A 178 19.84 -9.24 5.49
N SER A 179 19.73 -10.49 5.97
CA SER A 179 20.90 -11.20 6.51
C SER A 179 21.58 -12.13 5.53
N GLY A 180 21.04 -12.36 4.32
CA GLY A 180 21.61 -13.23 3.27
C GLY A 180 21.84 -14.71 3.65
N GLU A 181 21.89 -15.01 4.95
CA GLU A 181 22.18 -16.29 5.63
C GLU A 181 21.46 -16.40 7.00
N GLY A 182 20.57 -15.46 7.38
CA GLY A 182 19.80 -15.48 8.63
C GLY A 182 18.29 -15.66 8.41
N PRO A 183 17.45 -15.59 9.48
CA PRO A 183 16.07 -16.11 9.47
C PRO A 183 15.01 -15.24 8.78
N GLY A 184 15.38 -14.08 8.22
CA GLY A 184 14.47 -13.26 7.41
C GLY A 184 14.24 -13.79 5.99
N PRO A 185 13.37 -13.15 5.18
CA PRO A 185 12.69 -11.87 5.47
C PRO A 185 11.60 -11.99 6.55
N TYR A 186 11.16 -10.85 7.10
CA TYR A 186 10.16 -10.77 8.19
C TYR A 186 8.88 -10.08 7.75
N SER A 187 7.80 -10.31 8.50
CA SER A 187 6.47 -9.79 8.23
C SER A 187 6.14 -8.53 9.04
N LEU A 188 5.35 -7.62 8.46
CA LEU A 188 4.80 -6.44 9.13
C LEU A 188 3.29 -6.47 9.14
N THR A 189 2.70 -6.33 10.33
CA THR A 189 1.26 -6.15 10.52
C THR A 189 0.97 -4.79 11.14
N LEU A 190 0.06 -4.03 10.52
CA LEU A 190 -0.39 -2.72 10.99
C LEU A 190 -1.90 -2.77 11.30
N GLU A 191 -2.28 -2.32 12.49
CA GLU A 191 -3.68 -2.23 12.91
C GLU A 191 -3.95 -0.82 13.45
N SER A 192 -4.71 -0.01 12.71
CA SER A 192 -5.00 1.38 13.13
C SER A 192 -6.25 1.92 12.45
N GLU A 193 -6.80 3.03 12.94
CA GLU A 193 -7.89 3.74 12.24
C GLU A 193 -7.38 4.30 10.90
N ALA A 194 -6.21 4.95 10.92
CA ALA A 194 -5.51 5.40 9.72
C ALA A 194 -4.07 4.87 9.65
N ILE A 195 -3.57 4.66 8.43
CA ILE A 195 -2.19 4.20 8.17
C ILE A 195 -1.58 5.08 7.09
N TYR A 196 -0.41 5.63 7.36
CA TYR A 196 0.35 6.45 6.42
C TYR A 196 1.78 5.91 6.29
N ALA A 197 2.12 5.43 5.11
CA ALA A 197 3.49 5.10 4.73
C ALA A 197 3.95 6.07 3.64
N GLU A 198 4.61 7.14 4.07
CA GLU A 198 5.15 8.17 3.17
C GLU A 198 6.45 7.67 2.49
N GLY A 199 7.20 6.80 3.15
CA GLY A 199 8.36 6.10 2.61
C GLY A 199 8.03 4.67 2.16
N ASP A 200 8.88 4.14 1.29
CA ASP A 200 8.70 2.79 0.72
C ASP A 200 8.82 1.70 1.78
N ILE A 201 7.96 0.69 1.68
CA ILE A 201 8.02 -0.52 2.49
C ILE A 201 8.65 -1.65 1.65
N GLY A 202 9.79 -2.17 2.08
CA GLY A 202 10.50 -3.30 1.47
C GLY A 202 11.27 -2.94 0.19
N GLY A 203 11.48 -1.65 -0.11
CA GLY A 203 12.06 -1.19 -1.37
C GLY A 203 13.50 -1.64 -1.59
N LEU A 204 14.31 -1.68 -0.52
CA LEU A 204 15.69 -2.18 -0.56
C LEU A 204 15.80 -3.65 -0.15
N SER A 205 14.96 -4.08 0.79
CA SER A 205 14.92 -5.43 1.35
C SER A 205 13.47 -5.84 1.59
N PRO A 206 12.86 -6.58 0.65
CA PRO A 206 11.46 -6.96 0.70
C PRO A 206 11.07 -7.63 2.01
N LEU A 207 9.84 -7.38 2.45
CA LEU A 207 9.26 -8.08 3.59
C LEU A 207 8.85 -9.50 3.18
N GLU A 208 8.70 -10.41 4.14
CA GLU A 208 8.08 -11.71 3.86
C GLU A 208 6.61 -11.52 3.50
N SER A 209 5.88 -10.77 4.31
CA SER A 209 4.50 -10.41 4.04
C SER A 209 4.14 -9.06 4.65
N PHE A 210 3.10 -8.45 4.12
CA PHE A 210 2.57 -7.19 4.61
C PHE A 210 1.07 -7.31 4.84
N SER A 211 0.61 -6.90 6.02
CA SER A 211 -0.81 -6.85 6.36
C SER A 211 -1.17 -5.52 6.99
N ALA A 212 -2.20 -4.86 6.48
CA ALA A 212 -2.71 -3.62 7.03
C ALA A 212 -4.22 -3.69 7.24
N TYR A 213 -4.65 -3.35 8.44
CA TYR A 213 -6.04 -3.44 8.87
C TYR A 213 -6.51 -2.08 9.38
N SER A 214 -7.39 -1.44 8.61
CA SER A 214 -8.17 -0.30 9.09
C SER A 214 -9.28 -0.81 10.00
N VAL A 215 -9.36 -0.27 11.22
CA VAL A 215 -10.24 -0.77 12.28
C VAL A 215 -11.03 0.39 12.90
N ASN A 216 -12.35 0.23 13.04
CA ASN A 216 -13.28 1.24 13.60
C ASN A 216 -13.10 2.67 13.05
N ASP A 217 -12.89 2.77 11.74
CA ASP A 217 -12.72 4.05 11.09
C ASP A 217 -14.03 4.91 11.16
N THR A 218 -13.97 6.18 10.78
CA THR A 218 -15.09 7.02 10.35
C THR A 218 -15.00 7.31 8.84
N ALA A 219 -15.98 7.97 8.22
CA ALA A 219 -15.85 8.34 6.80
C ALA A 219 -14.76 9.43 6.67
N GLU A 220 -13.90 9.36 5.64
CA GLU A 220 -12.76 10.27 5.33
C GLU A 220 -11.35 9.84 5.84
N ARG A 221 -11.19 8.66 6.44
CA ARG A 221 -9.85 8.12 6.79
C ARG A 221 -9.56 6.85 5.97
N GLY A 222 -8.33 6.34 5.99
CA GLY A 222 -7.93 5.28 5.08
C GLY A 222 -6.48 4.84 5.22
N GLN A 223 -6.00 4.11 4.22
CA GLN A 223 -4.64 3.63 4.15
C GLN A 223 -3.93 4.25 2.96
N PHE A 224 -2.75 4.83 3.17
CA PHE A 224 -2.02 5.59 2.17
C PHE A 224 -0.58 5.06 2.08
N TYR A 225 -0.19 4.61 0.88
CA TYR A 225 1.11 4.00 0.64
C TYR A 225 1.80 4.65 -0.56
N SER A 226 3.10 4.90 -0.45
CA SER A 226 3.94 5.18 -1.63
C SER A 226 4.19 3.90 -2.43
N SER A 227 4.86 2.91 -1.83
CA SER A 227 5.21 1.64 -2.46
C SER A 227 5.31 0.54 -1.40
N VAL A 228 4.99 -0.70 -1.78
CA VAL A 228 5.10 -1.87 -0.89
C VAL A 228 5.64 -3.07 -1.65
N HIS A 229 6.69 -3.69 -1.10
CA HIS A 229 7.43 -4.78 -1.72
C HIS A 229 7.56 -5.97 -0.77
N THR A 230 7.07 -7.13 -1.21
CA THR A 230 7.07 -8.38 -0.44
C THR A 230 7.43 -9.59 -1.28
N ASP A 231 8.07 -10.57 -0.67
CA ASP A 231 8.29 -11.89 -1.27
C ASP A 231 7.02 -12.76 -1.22
N GLY A 232 6.14 -12.50 -0.24
CA GLY A 232 4.86 -13.17 -0.03
C GLY A 232 3.66 -12.27 -0.35
N LEU A 233 2.57 -12.48 0.40
CA LEU A 233 1.27 -11.82 0.21
C LEU A 233 1.28 -10.40 0.77
N GLN A 234 0.57 -9.49 0.09
CA GLN A 234 0.11 -8.24 0.68
C GLN A 234 -1.40 -8.27 0.86
N SER A 235 -1.86 -7.99 2.09
CA SER A 235 -3.28 -7.94 2.43
C SER A 235 -3.62 -6.57 3.01
N TYR A 236 -4.52 -5.86 2.34
CA TYR A 236 -5.02 -4.56 2.77
C TYR A 236 -6.50 -4.70 3.10
N LYS A 237 -6.88 -4.48 4.35
CA LYS A 237 -8.28 -4.56 4.78
C LYS A 237 -8.79 -3.19 5.22
N ALA A 238 -9.68 -2.63 4.42
CA ALA A 238 -10.35 -1.37 4.75
C ALA A 238 -11.45 -1.59 5.81
N GLY A 239 -11.74 -0.53 6.58
CA GLY A 239 -12.66 -0.56 7.71
C GLY A 239 -14.14 -0.51 7.33
N SER A 240 -14.99 -0.41 8.35
CA SER A 240 -16.46 -0.40 8.19
C SER A 240 -17.08 0.96 7.81
N SER A 241 -16.27 2.00 7.65
CA SER A 241 -16.72 3.37 7.31
C SER A 241 -15.87 4.05 6.25
N SER A 242 -14.67 3.53 6.00
CA SER A 242 -13.78 3.92 4.94
C SER A 242 -13.44 2.68 4.14
N GLY A 243 -13.53 2.81 2.83
CA GLY A 243 -13.08 1.76 1.94
C GLY A 243 -11.92 2.19 1.08
N ASP A 244 -11.20 3.27 1.42
CA ASP A 244 -10.19 3.82 0.52
C ASP A 244 -8.81 3.31 0.96
N VAL A 245 -8.26 2.42 0.13
CA VAL A 245 -6.83 2.13 0.09
C VAL A 245 -6.27 2.93 -1.06
N GLU A 246 -5.25 3.74 -0.80
CA GLU A 246 -4.64 4.61 -1.78
C GLU A 246 -3.24 4.16 -2.13
N PHE A 247 -3.02 3.94 -3.42
CA PHE A 247 -1.72 3.58 -3.98
C PHE A 247 -1.10 4.73 -4.79
N ASN A 248 0.22 4.91 -4.64
CA ASN A 248 0.98 5.98 -5.29
C ASN A 248 2.44 5.57 -5.56
N GLY A 249 2.62 4.56 -6.43
CA GLY A 249 3.95 4.07 -6.78
C GLY A 249 3.96 2.60 -7.18
N THR A 250 4.92 1.84 -6.66
CA THR A 250 5.16 0.45 -7.10
C THR A 250 4.82 -0.56 -6.02
N TYR A 251 4.11 -1.62 -6.41
CA TYR A 251 3.67 -2.68 -5.52
C TYR A 251 4.12 -4.02 -6.08
N THR A 252 5.05 -4.70 -5.41
CA THR A 252 5.52 -6.02 -5.85
C THR A 252 5.24 -7.09 -4.80
N ALA A 253 4.60 -8.19 -5.18
CA ALA A 253 4.29 -9.27 -4.25
C ALA A 253 4.48 -10.65 -4.88
N GLY A 254 5.31 -11.51 -4.29
CA GLY A 254 5.44 -12.89 -4.77
C GLY A 254 4.22 -13.77 -4.46
N GLY A 255 3.41 -13.40 -3.46
CA GLY A 255 2.20 -14.14 -3.03
C GLY A 255 0.88 -13.62 -3.57
N GLY A 256 0.86 -12.49 -4.29
CA GLY A 256 -0.36 -11.80 -4.69
C GLY A 256 -0.66 -10.57 -3.82
N ILE A 257 -1.69 -9.83 -4.22
CA ILE A 257 -2.20 -8.65 -3.52
C ILE A 257 -3.71 -8.77 -3.40
N GLU A 258 -4.22 -8.66 -2.18
CA GLU A 258 -5.65 -8.65 -1.89
C GLU A 258 -6.06 -7.38 -1.13
N LEU A 259 -7.09 -6.73 -1.66
CA LEU A 259 -7.77 -5.65 -0.98
C LEU A 259 -9.13 -6.17 -0.52
N LEU A 260 -9.38 -6.07 0.77
CA LEU A 260 -10.53 -6.63 1.47
C LEU A 260 -11.33 -5.50 2.15
N GLY A 261 -12.64 -5.69 2.26
CA GLY A 261 -13.53 -4.83 3.05
C GLY A 261 -13.92 -5.48 4.37
N GLU A 262 -14.19 -4.67 5.40
CA GLU A 262 -14.68 -5.17 6.68
C GLU A 262 -16.18 -5.49 6.66
N GLY A 263 -16.56 -6.67 7.15
CA GLY A 263 -17.97 -7.03 7.34
C GLY A 263 -18.76 -7.05 6.03
N THR A 264 -19.73 -6.13 5.90
CA THR A 264 -20.54 -5.99 4.67
C THR A 264 -19.96 -4.98 3.68
N PHE A 265 -18.97 -4.19 4.08
CA PHE A 265 -18.37 -3.15 3.26
C PHE A 265 -17.40 -3.75 2.24
N GLY A 266 -17.24 -3.10 1.10
CA GLY A 266 -16.17 -3.42 0.15
C GLY A 266 -15.02 -2.43 0.28
N VAL A 267 -14.09 -2.52 -0.67
CA VAL A 267 -12.91 -1.65 -0.74
C VAL A 267 -12.81 -1.04 -2.13
N VAL A 268 -12.36 0.20 -2.18
CA VAL A 268 -12.03 0.98 -3.35
C VAL A 268 -10.51 1.17 -3.33
N LEU A 269 -9.87 0.83 -4.44
CA LEU A 269 -8.49 1.24 -4.66
C LEU A 269 -8.51 2.61 -5.33
N SER A 270 -8.01 3.61 -4.62
CA SER A 270 -7.74 4.95 -5.14
C SER A 270 -6.29 5.01 -5.66
N LEU A 271 -6.09 5.61 -6.83
CA LEU A 271 -4.76 5.98 -7.31
C LEU A 271 -4.53 7.47 -7.04
N ALA A 272 -3.41 7.80 -6.39
CA ALA A 272 -2.94 9.17 -6.18
C ALA A 272 -1.70 9.53 -7.02
N GLY A 273 -1.24 8.58 -7.83
CA GLY A 273 -0.18 8.75 -8.82
C GLY A 273 -0.12 7.54 -9.74
N ASP A 274 0.78 7.60 -10.72
CA ASP A 274 1.02 6.48 -11.62
C ASP A 274 1.41 5.24 -10.81
N THR A 275 0.68 4.15 -11.02
CA THR A 275 0.76 2.97 -10.16
C THR A 275 1.13 1.72 -10.96
N ASN A 276 2.15 1.01 -10.50
CA ASN A 276 2.57 -0.27 -11.05
C ASN A 276 2.40 -1.39 -10.03
N ILE A 277 1.60 -2.39 -10.35
CA ILE A 277 1.33 -3.56 -9.52
C ILE A 277 1.92 -4.78 -10.23
N ASP A 278 2.88 -5.45 -9.60
CA ASP A 278 3.50 -6.67 -10.11
C ASP A 278 3.38 -7.81 -9.11
N VAL A 279 2.48 -8.74 -9.40
CA VAL A 279 2.32 -9.99 -8.66
C VAL A 279 2.76 -11.21 -9.48
N GLY A 280 3.46 -10.98 -10.60
CA GLY A 280 3.91 -12.01 -11.52
C GLY A 280 2.79 -12.93 -12.02
N THR A 281 2.77 -14.17 -11.52
CA THR A 281 1.74 -15.17 -11.85
C THR A 281 0.62 -15.27 -10.81
N GLY A 282 0.73 -14.51 -9.71
CA GLY A 282 -0.23 -14.44 -8.64
C GLY A 282 -1.53 -13.73 -9.03
N ALA A 283 -2.37 -13.48 -8.03
CA ALA A 283 -3.63 -12.78 -8.20
C ALA A 283 -3.55 -11.37 -7.61
N PHE A 284 -4.15 -10.42 -8.32
CA PHE A 284 -4.53 -9.12 -7.80
C PHE A 284 -6.06 -9.08 -7.66
N SER A 285 -6.57 -8.71 -6.49
CA SER A 285 -8.02 -8.71 -6.24
C SER A 285 -8.48 -7.57 -5.35
N VAL A 286 -9.65 -7.03 -5.70
CA VAL A 286 -10.37 -5.99 -4.94
C VAL A 286 -11.74 -6.55 -4.54
N GLN A 287 -12.05 -6.55 -3.25
CA GLN A 287 -13.29 -7.13 -2.75
C GLN A 287 -14.48 -6.16 -2.91
N LYS A 288 -15.55 -6.68 -3.50
CA LYS A 288 -16.88 -6.08 -3.40
C LYS A 288 -17.61 -6.61 -2.17
N GLY A 289 -18.07 -5.69 -1.33
CA GLY A 289 -18.95 -5.93 -0.21
C GLY A 289 -20.42 -6.11 -0.65
N SER A 290 -21.26 -6.41 0.34
CA SER A 290 -22.71 -6.57 0.21
C SER A 290 -23.51 -5.33 0.63
N SER A 291 -22.83 -4.29 1.13
CA SER A 291 -23.43 -3.02 1.52
C SER A 291 -24.02 -2.28 0.32
N ASN A 292 -25.24 -1.77 0.48
CA ASN A 292 -25.87 -0.91 -0.53
C ASN A 292 -25.34 0.52 -0.51
N THR A 293 -24.74 0.94 0.61
CA THR A 293 -24.20 2.30 0.77
C THR A 293 -22.77 2.38 0.26
N TYR A 294 -21.98 1.33 0.50
CA TYR A 294 -20.58 1.29 0.13
C TYR A 294 -20.19 -0.14 -0.30
N PRO A 295 -20.55 -0.53 -1.53
CA PRO A 295 -20.26 -1.86 -2.04
C PRO A 295 -18.78 -2.06 -2.38
N GLY A 296 -18.05 -0.99 -2.71
CA GLY A 296 -16.67 -1.09 -3.22
C GLY A 296 -16.50 -2.06 -4.40
N GLY A 297 -15.30 -2.60 -4.55
CA GLY A 297 -14.90 -3.56 -5.58
C GLY A 297 -14.33 -2.95 -6.86
N ASN A 298 -13.99 -1.66 -6.83
CA ASN A 298 -13.56 -0.87 -7.99
C ASN A 298 -12.18 -0.24 -7.77
N ILE A 299 -11.54 0.10 -8.89
CA ILE A 299 -10.32 0.92 -8.93
C ILE A 299 -10.69 2.26 -9.56
N VAL A 300 -10.23 3.35 -8.97
CA VAL A 300 -10.47 4.72 -9.45
C VAL A 300 -9.20 5.55 -9.39
N SER A 301 -9.07 6.56 -10.24
CA SER A 301 -8.08 7.62 -10.08
C SER A 301 -8.71 8.78 -9.32
N GLN A 302 -8.10 9.22 -8.22
CA GLN A 302 -8.53 10.40 -7.47
C GLN A 302 -7.52 11.53 -7.64
N GLY A 303 -7.81 12.44 -8.57
CA GLY A 303 -7.08 13.69 -8.75
C GLY A 303 -8.04 14.78 -9.20
N LYS A 304 -8.04 15.95 -8.55
CA LYS A 304 -8.97 17.05 -8.86
C LYS A 304 -8.85 17.60 -10.30
N SER A 305 -7.85 17.16 -11.06
CA SER A 305 -7.57 17.60 -12.44
C SER A 305 -6.84 16.58 -13.32
N GLU A 306 -6.36 15.46 -12.79
CA GLU A 306 -5.41 14.55 -13.47
C GLU A 306 -5.82 13.10 -13.23
N SER A 307 -5.93 12.33 -14.32
CA SER A 307 -6.09 10.87 -14.31
C SER A 307 -4.71 10.20 -14.34
N TYR A 308 -4.53 9.11 -13.60
CA TYR A 308 -3.24 8.41 -13.47
C TYR A 308 -3.17 7.12 -14.31
N ASP A 309 -1.94 6.73 -14.64
CA ASP A 309 -1.66 5.47 -15.34
C ASP A 309 -1.65 4.29 -14.36
N LEU A 310 -2.22 3.17 -14.78
CA LEU A 310 -2.20 1.92 -14.02
C LEU A 310 -1.57 0.82 -14.86
N THR A 311 -0.59 0.13 -14.30
CA THR A 311 -0.06 -1.11 -14.87
C THR A 311 -0.26 -2.25 -13.88
N ILE A 312 -0.84 -3.36 -14.33
CA ILE A 312 -0.97 -4.59 -13.53
C ILE A 312 -0.33 -5.77 -14.27
N THR A 313 0.71 -6.33 -13.68
CA THR A 313 1.32 -7.62 -14.06
C THR A 313 0.80 -8.70 -13.12
N ALA A 314 -0.08 -9.58 -13.62
CA ALA A 314 -0.70 -10.64 -12.80
C ALA A 314 -1.09 -11.86 -13.63
N GLY A 315 -1.33 -12.99 -12.95
CA GLY A 315 -1.99 -14.15 -13.56
C GLY A 315 -3.52 -14.00 -13.60
N ASN A 316 -4.11 -13.36 -12.59
CA ASN A 316 -5.53 -13.01 -12.56
C ASN A 316 -5.75 -11.62 -11.95
N ILE A 317 -6.69 -10.88 -12.51
CA ILE A 317 -7.14 -9.56 -12.06
C ILE A 317 -8.63 -9.65 -11.75
N THR A 318 -9.02 -9.38 -10.51
CA THR A 318 -10.43 -9.38 -10.08
C THR A 318 -10.84 -8.02 -9.53
N VAL A 319 -11.69 -7.31 -10.28
CA VAL A 319 -12.21 -5.98 -9.93
C VAL A 319 -13.71 -5.97 -10.21
N PRO A 320 -14.52 -6.57 -9.33
CA PRO A 320 -15.92 -6.93 -9.59
C PRO A 320 -16.89 -5.76 -9.78
N ALA A 321 -16.49 -4.52 -9.46
CA ALA A 321 -17.28 -3.32 -9.71
C ALA A 321 -16.75 -2.43 -10.85
N GLY A 322 -15.60 -2.76 -11.45
CA GLY A 322 -15.06 -2.03 -12.60
C GLY A 322 -13.74 -1.30 -12.31
N VAL A 323 -12.99 -1.03 -13.38
CA VAL A 323 -11.74 -0.26 -13.38
C VAL A 323 -12.00 1.09 -14.04
N GLY A 324 -11.62 2.19 -13.38
CA GLY A 324 -12.00 3.55 -13.82
C GLY A 324 -13.50 3.84 -13.61
N VAL A 325 -14.18 3.03 -12.79
CA VAL A 325 -15.61 3.13 -12.53
C VAL A 325 -15.84 3.59 -11.11
N ALA A 326 -16.61 4.66 -10.95
CA ALA A 326 -17.05 5.13 -9.64
C ALA A 326 -17.97 4.11 -8.94
N SER A 327 -17.82 3.95 -7.63
CA SER A 327 -18.77 3.19 -6.82
C SER A 327 -20.17 3.75 -6.97
N ALA A 328 -21.17 2.88 -7.11
CA ALA A 328 -22.57 3.30 -7.18
C ALA A 328 -22.94 4.19 -5.98
N GLY A 329 -23.44 5.40 -6.25
CA GLY A 329 -23.80 6.38 -5.21
C GLY A 329 -22.67 7.31 -4.76
N SER A 330 -21.45 7.19 -5.31
CA SER A 330 -20.36 8.12 -5.04
C SER A 330 -20.48 9.43 -5.82
N SER A 331 -19.96 10.53 -5.25
CA SER A 331 -19.92 11.86 -5.88
C SER A 331 -18.60 12.14 -6.60
N LEU A 332 -17.84 11.10 -6.95
CA LEU A 332 -16.51 11.24 -7.56
C LEU A 332 -16.63 11.88 -8.95
N SER A 333 -16.03 13.05 -9.12
CA SER A 333 -15.92 13.70 -10.43
C SER A 333 -14.70 13.16 -11.16
N SER A 334 -14.91 12.43 -12.26
CA SER A 334 -13.86 11.90 -13.16
C SER A 334 -12.98 10.77 -12.56
N PRO A 335 -13.57 9.62 -12.16
CA PRO A 335 -12.82 8.48 -11.61
C PRO A 335 -11.96 7.71 -12.63
N GLU A 336 -12.03 8.09 -13.90
CA GLU A 336 -11.42 7.37 -15.02
C GLU A 336 -9.89 7.37 -14.93
N LEU A 337 -9.29 6.24 -15.29
CA LEU A 337 -7.83 6.13 -15.40
C LEU A 337 -7.35 6.83 -16.68
N LYS A 338 -6.08 7.25 -16.72
CA LYS A 338 -5.49 7.76 -17.95
C LYS A 338 -5.19 6.58 -18.87
N ASP A 339 -4.13 5.83 -18.61
CA ASP A 339 -3.83 4.60 -19.33
C ASP A 339 -4.00 3.38 -18.41
N PHE A 340 -4.49 2.26 -18.94
CA PHE A 340 -4.49 0.98 -18.21
C PHE A 340 -3.78 -0.11 -19.04
N THR A 341 -2.67 -0.60 -18.50
CA THR A 341 -1.88 -1.67 -19.09
C THR A 341 -1.98 -2.96 -18.29
N ILE A 342 -2.33 -4.05 -18.96
CA ILE A 342 -2.27 -5.40 -18.41
C ILE A 342 -1.04 -6.11 -18.98
N ASN A 343 -0.21 -6.61 -18.07
CA ASN A 343 0.96 -7.44 -18.33
C ASN A 343 0.78 -8.81 -17.69
N GLY A 344 1.62 -9.75 -18.09
CA GLY A 344 1.63 -11.11 -17.54
C GLY A 344 2.20 -12.11 -18.52
N ILE A 345 2.38 -13.34 -18.05
CA ILE A 345 2.85 -14.44 -18.89
C ILE A 345 1.67 -15.27 -19.41
N GLY A 346 1.66 -15.58 -20.71
CA GLY A 346 0.64 -16.42 -21.32
C GLY A 346 -0.74 -15.77 -21.36
N THR A 347 -1.70 -16.29 -20.60
CA THR A 347 -3.08 -15.80 -20.55
C THR A 347 -3.39 -15.24 -19.18
N VAL A 348 -3.88 -14.00 -19.13
CA VAL A 348 -4.30 -13.34 -17.89
C VAL A 348 -5.81 -13.41 -17.75
N GLY A 349 -6.28 -13.86 -16.59
CA GLY A 349 -7.70 -13.84 -16.26
C GLY A 349 -8.17 -12.44 -15.90
N LEU A 350 -9.24 -11.97 -16.52
CA LEU A 350 -9.85 -10.66 -16.23
C LEU A 350 -11.29 -10.84 -15.75
N ASN A 351 -11.53 -10.53 -14.47
CA ASN A 351 -12.85 -10.57 -13.85
C ASN A 351 -13.30 -9.15 -13.48
N THR A 352 -13.69 -8.39 -14.50
CA THR A 352 -14.25 -7.04 -14.36
C THR A 352 -15.43 -6.86 -15.32
N PRO A 353 -16.52 -6.19 -14.91
CA PRO A 353 -17.63 -5.88 -15.81
C PRO A 353 -17.27 -4.79 -16.81
N GLU A 354 -16.37 -3.89 -16.43
CA GLU A 354 -16.17 -2.65 -17.15
C GLU A 354 -14.76 -2.11 -16.88
N VAL A 355 -14.18 -1.54 -17.91
CA VAL A 355 -12.92 -0.77 -17.87
C VAL A 355 -13.17 0.53 -18.61
N ILE A 356 -12.90 1.65 -17.95
CA ILE A 356 -12.99 2.99 -18.52
C ILE A 356 -11.65 3.69 -18.34
N THR A 357 -11.06 4.11 -19.45
CA THR A 357 -9.86 4.93 -19.52
C THR A 357 -10.14 6.18 -20.35
N SER A 358 -9.44 7.28 -20.07
CA SER A 358 -9.44 8.47 -20.93
C SER A 358 -8.35 8.43 -22.01
N GLY A 359 -7.30 7.66 -21.75
CA GLY A 359 -6.21 7.29 -22.66
C GLY A 359 -6.27 5.80 -22.99
N ASP A 360 -5.13 5.16 -23.21
CA ASP A 360 -5.04 3.83 -23.82
C ASP A 360 -5.43 2.70 -22.86
N PHE A 361 -6.14 1.70 -23.38
CA PHE A 361 -6.25 0.39 -22.76
C PHE A 361 -5.40 -0.61 -23.55
N THR A 362 -4.37 -1.17 -22.91
CA THR A 362 -3.46 -2.13 -23.53
C THR A 362 -3.42 -3.45 -22.77
N ALA A 363 -3.65 -4.56 -23.47
CA ALA A 363 -3.37 -5.90 -22.97
C ALA A 363 -2.28 -6.55 -23.80
N ASN A 364 -1.08 -6.63 -23.23
CA ASN A 364 0.06 -7.32 -23.83
C ASN A 364 -0.12 -8.85 -23.90
N PRO A 365 -0.64 -9.53 -22.85
CA PRO A 365 -0.95 -10.96 -22.90
C PRO A 365 -2.35 -11.21 -23.46
N ALA A 366 -2.63 -12.46 -23.82
CA ALA A 366 -4.00 -12.84 -24.15
C ALA A 366 -4.88 -12.72 -22.89
N ILE A 367 -6.11 -12.21 -23.03
CA ILE A 367 -7.03 -12.05 -21.89
C ILE A 367 -8.09 -13.15 -21.91
N LYS A 368 -8.35 -13.75 -20.75
CA LYS A 368 -9.54 -14.59 -20.52
C LYS A 368 -10.53 -13.84 -19.65
N ILE A 369 -11.58 -13.31 -20.28
CA ILE A 369 -12.67 -12.65 -19.55
C ILE A 369 -13.50 -13.67 -18.78
N TYR A 370 -13.83 -13.39 -17.51
CA TYR A 370 -14.63 -14.28 -16.66
C TYR A 370 -16.09 -13.85 -16.51
N GLN A 371 -16.43 -12.67 -17.02
CA GLN A 371 -17.78 -12.13 -17.08
C GLN A 371 -17.97 -11.39 -18.41
N ASP A 372 -19.19 -10.90 -18.65
CA ASP A 372 -19.42 -9.99 -19.77
C ASP A 372 -18.67 -8.69 -19.43
N THR A 373 -17.91 -8.17 -20.40
CA THR A 373 -16.95 -7.08 -20.17
C THR A 373 -17.12 -5.99 -21.23
N THR A 374 -17.15 -4.73 -20.79
CA THR A 374 -17.10 -3.53 -21.63
C THR A 374 -15.74 -2.86 -21.49
N LEU A 375 -15.12 -2.46 -22.60
CA LEU A 375 -13.87 -1.71 -22.63
C LEU A 375 -14.08 -0.38 -23.36
N LEU A 376 -13.82 0.73 -22.68
CA LEU A 376 -13.96 2.10 -23.20
C LEU A 376 -12.64 2.86 -22.98
N SER A 377 -12.17 3.59 -23.98
CA SER A 377 -10.91 4.34 -23.89
C SER A 377 -10.99 5.78 -24.39
N GLY A 378 -12.18 6.29 -24.73
CA GLY A 378 -12.36 7.66 -25.21
C GLY A 378 -11.46 7.97 -26.42
N ASP A 379 -10.48 8.86 -26.23
CA ASP A 379 -9.54 9.24 -27.29
C ASP A 379 -8.37 8.27 -27.45
N GLY A 380 -8.11 7.39 -26.47
CA GLY A 380 -7.04 6.40 -26.50
C GLY A 380 -7.37 5.12 -27.28
N GLU A 381 -6.35 4.34 -27.60
CA GLU A 381 -6.46 3.05 -28.28
C GLU A 381 -6.99 1.95 -27.34
N ILE A 382 -7.79 1.02 -27.86
CA ILE A 382 -8.01 -0.29 -27.24
C ILE A 382 -7.16 -1.32 -27.98
N ASN A 383 -6.06 -1.77 -27.35
CA ASN A 383 -5.13 -2.71 -27.94
C ASN A 383 -5.15 -4.07 -27.23
N LEU A 384 -5.76 -5.06 -27.89
CA LEU A 384 -5.87 -6.45 -27.47
C LEU A 384 -5.03 -7.35 -28.38
N SER A 385 -3.75 -7.02 -28.56
CA SER A 385 -2.89 -7.62 -29.58
C SER A 385 -2.70 -9.13 -29.47
N SER A 386 -2.77 -9.70 -28.26
CA SER A 386 -2.70 -11.14 -28.03
C SER A 386 -4.07 -11.84 -28.00
N GLY A 387 -5.15 -11.07 -28.17
CA GLY A 387 -6.52 -11.55 -28.29
C GLY A 387 -7.27 -11.77 -26.97
N VAL A 388 -8.56 -12.10 -27.10
CA VAL A 388 -9.49 -12.32 -25.98
C VAL A 388 -10.18 -13.67 -26.11
N ASN A 389 -10.24 -14.44 -25.02
CA ASN A 389 -10.70 -15.82 -25.01
C ASN A 389 -11.69 -16.10 -23.86
N ASN A 390 -12.99 -16.16 -24.16
CA ASN A 390 -14.00 -16.96 -23.44
C ASN A 390 -15.29 -17.05 -24.26
N GLY A 391 -15.52 -18.16 -24.97
CA GLY A 391 -16.70 -18.36 -25.83
C GLY A 391 -18.06 -18.31 -25.11
N SER A 392 -18.10 -18.23 -23.77
CA SER A 392 -19.34 -18.10 -23.00
C SER A 392 -19.66 -16.67 -22.55
N LYS A 393 -18.81 -15.68 -22.86
CA LYS A 393 -18.94 -14.28 -22.40
C LYS A 393 -18.99 -13.30 -23.54
N SER A 394 -19.70 -12.19 -23.34
CA SER A 394 -19.75 -11.09 -24.29
C SER A 394 -18.61 -10.11 -24.08
N LEU A 395 -18.20 -9.44 -25.16
CA LEU A 395 -17.28 -8.32 -25.15
C LEU A 395 -17.90 -7.13 -25.88
N THR A 396 -17.88 -5.96 -25.24
CA THR A 396 -18.27 -4.69 -25.85
C THR A 396 -17.04 -3.80 -25.97
N LEU A 397 -16.80 -3.24 -27.15
CA LEU A 397 -15.62 -2.44 -27.47
C LEU A 397 -16.03 -1.03 -27.95
N GLY A 398 -15.60 -0.01 -27.20
CA GLY A 398 -15.88 1.39 -27.48
C GLY A 398 -17.36 1.78 -27.37
N ASP A 399 -17.61 3.09 -27.45
CA ASP A 399 -18.94 3.69 -27.41
C ASP A 399 -19.04 4.87 -28.40
N SER A 400 -19.97 5.81 -28.18
CA SER A 400 -20.10 7.02 -29.01
C SER A 400 -19.01 8.06 -28.79
N ALA A 401 -18.32 8.01 -27.65
CA ALA A 401 -17.22 8.92 -27.32
C ALA A 401 -15.87 8.41 -27.83
N GLN A 402 -15.76 7.12 -28.16
CA GLN A 402 -14.55 6.52 -28.71
C GLN A 402 -14.08 7.21 -30.01
N THR A 403 -12.80 7.61 -30.04
CA THR A 403 -12.12 8.13 -31.25
C THR A 403 -10.80 7.41 -31.52
N GLY A 404 -10.13 6.88 -30.49
CA GLY A 404 -8.93 6.05 -30.67
C GLY A 404 -9.25 4.69 -31.29
N SER A 405 -8.29 4.12 -32.03
CA SER A 405 -8.49 2.87 -32.76
C SER A 405 -8.67 1.65 -31.85
N ILE A 406 -9.23 0.58 -32.41
CA ILE A 406 -9.38 -0.71 -31.73
C ILE A 406 -8.65 -1.78 -32.51
N PHE A 407 -7.72 -2.48 -31.86
CA PHE A 407 -6.96 -3.60 -32.41
C PHE A 407 -7.20 -4.88 -31.60
N VAL A 408 -7.50 -6.00 -32.27
CA VAL A 408 -7.70 -7.31 -31.63
C VAL A 408 -6.99 -8.41 -32.42
N GLY A 409 -6.01 -9.08 -31.80
CA GLY A 409 -5.20 -10.12 -32.46
C GLY A 409 -5.80 -11.53 -32.48
N GLY A 410 -7.02 -11.70 -31.98
CA GLY A 410 -7.70 -12.98 -31.83
C GLY A 410 -8.93 -12.85 -30.95
N LEU A 411 -10.02 -13.54 -31.28
CA LEU A 411 -11.25 -13.40 -30.51
C LEU A 411 -12.00 -14.71 -30.41
N GLN A 412 -12.27 -15.16 -29.19
CA GLN A 412 -13.19 -16.24 -28.90
C GLN A 412 -14.20 -15.78 -27.85
N VAL A 413 -15.34 -15.23 -28.26
CA VAL A 413 -16.37 -14.72 -27.34
C VAL A 413 -17.75 -15.23 -27.73
N ARG A 414 -18.71 -15.15 -26.82
CA ARG A 414 -20.12 -15.44 -27.10
C ARG A 414 -20.66 -14.47 -28.14
N HIS A 415 -20.50 -13.17 -27.87
CA HIS A 415 -20.99 -12.07 -28.67
C HIS A 415 -19.99 -10.91 -28.63
N LEU A 416 -19.89 -10.18 -29.73
CA LEU A 416 -19.10 -8.96 -29.86
C LEU A 416 -20.05 -7.81 -30.19
N GLU A 417 -19.96 -6.72 -29.41
CA GLU A 417 -20.60 -5.45 -29.70
C GLU A 417 -19.53 -4.37 -29.91
N VAL A 418 -19.72 -3.52 -30.91
CA VAL A 418 -18.79 -2.43 -31.24
C VAL A 418 -19.56 -1.11 -31.23
N GLY A 419 -19.05 -0.14 -30.50
CA GLY A 419 -19.62 1.19 -30.34
C GLY A 419 -19.73 2.00 -31.63
N ASN A 420 -20.48 3.10 -31.59
CA ASN A 420 -20.82 3.95 -32.73
C ASN A 420 -19.93 5.21 -32.86
N GLY A 421 -18.77 5.22 -32.22
CA GLY A 421 -17.79 6.30 -32.27
C GLY A 421 -17.02 6.41 -33.60
N ALA A 422 -16.12 7.39 -33.65
CA ALA A 422 -15.37 7.77 -34.84
C ALA A 422 -13.98 7.13 -34.90
N PHE A 423 -13.93 5.80 -34.81
CA PHE A 423 -12.68 5.03 -34.73
C PHE A 423 -12.58 3.92 -35.78
N ASP A 424 -11.35 3.50 -36.05
CA ASP A 424 -11.03 2.33 -36.87
C ASP A 424 -11.04 1.06 -36.03
N VAL A 425 -11.52 -0.04 -36.61
CA VAL A 425 -11.49 -1.38 -36.00
C VAL A 425 -10.65 -2.31 -36.86
N THR A 426 -9.65 -2.94 -36.26
CA THR A 426 -8.84 -3.98 -36.90
C THR A 426 -8.94 -5.27 -36.09
N LEU A 427 -9.46 -6.32 -36.73
CA LEU A 427 -9.48 -7.68 -36.21
C LEU A 427 -8.43 -8.50 -36.99
N ASP A 428 -7.29 -8.79 -36.37
CA ASP A 428 -6.14 -9.45 -36.99
C ASP A 428 -5.81 -10.79 -36.33
N GLY A 429 -6.64 -11.79 -36.62
CA GLY A 429 -6.50 -13.12 -36.03
C GLY A 429 -7.70 -14.02 -36.28
N ALA A 430 -7.68 -15.19 -35.64
CA ALA A 430 -8.81 -16.12 -35.70
C ALA A 430 -9.99 -15.58 -34.87
N MET A 431 -11.13 -15.34 -35.52
CA MET A 431 -12.37 -14.92 -34.87
C MET A 431 -13.33 -16.10 -34.74
N HIS A 432 -13.69 -16.45 -33.52
CA HIS A 432 -14.65 -17.50 -33.18
C HIS A 432 -15.73 -16.95 -32.26
N LEU A 433 -16.80 -16.44 -32.85
CA LEU A 433 -17.96 -15.99 -32.11
C LEU A 433 -18.85 -17.21 -31.83
N ALA A 434 -18.77 -17.75 -30.61
CA ALA A 434 -19.25 -19.07 -30.24
C ALA A 434 -20.77 -19.19 -30.13
N THR A 435 -21.56 -18.14 -30.42
CA THR A 435 -23.03 -18.26 -30.43
C THR A 435 -23.74 -18.01 -31.75
N ASN A 436 -24.72 -18.89 -31.89
CA ASN A 436 -25.78 -19.08 -32.86
C ASN A 436 -26.77 -17.91 -32.88
N LEU A 437 -26.30 -16.71 -33.21
CA LEU A 437 -27.19 -15.58 -33.48
C LEU A 437 -27.59 -15.67 -34.96
N ALA A 438 -28.90 -15.72 -35.23
CA ALA A 438 -29.43 -15.42 -36.56
C ALA A 438 -29.17 -13.95 -36.95
N GLU A 439 -28.81 -13.12 -35.96
CA GLU A 439 -28.53 -11.70 -36.12
C GLU A 439 -27.04 -11.44 -36.40
N PRO A 440 -26.72 -10.48 -37.27
CA PRO A 440 -25.35 -10.14 -37.62
C PRO A 440 -24.60 -9.48 -36.46
N THR A 441 -23.27 -9.66 -36.44
CA THR A 441 -22.38 -8.83 -35.63
C THR A 441 -22.35 -7.43 -36.21
N LYS A 442 -22.72 -6.43 -35.41
CA LYS A 442 -22.85 -5.05 -35.84
C LYS A 442 -21.59 -4.26 -35.53
N PHE A 443 -21.02 -3.65 -36.56
CA PHE A 443 -19.94 -2.68 -36.46
C PHE A 443 -20.56 -1.31 -36.65
N LEU A 444 -20.80 -0.60 -35.54
CA LEU A 444 -21.48 0.68 -35.55
C LEU A 444 -20.53 1.87 -35.75
N ASN A 445 -19.22 1.63 -35.68
CA ASN A 445 -18.19 2.65 -35.83
C ASN A 445 -18.24 3.34 -37.20
N THR A 446 -17.82 4.61 -37.26
CA THR A 446 -17.82 5.37 -38.53
C THR A 446 -16.48 5.38 -39.25
N GLY A 447 -15.41 4.91 -38.59
CA GLY A 447 -14.11 4.71 -39.22
C GLY A 447 -14.08 3.50 -40.15
N SER A 448 -12.91 2.96 -40.37
CA SER A 448 -12.68 1.76 -41.19
C SER A 448 -12.92 0.49 -40.38
N LEU A 449 -13.37 -0.56 -41.05
CA LEU A 449 -13.37 -1.93 -40.53
C LEU A 449 -12.38 -2.77 -41.33
N THR A 450 -11.35 -3.30 -40.69
CA THR A 450 -10.37 -4.19 -41.30
C THR A 450 -10.46 -5.58 -40.67
N LEU A 451 -10.76 -6.57 -41.51
CA LEU A 451 -10.86 -7.98 -41.13
C LEU A 451 -9.70 -8.76 -41.76
N ILE A 452 -8.74 -9.16 -40.92
CA ILE A 452 -7.58 -9.98 -41.30
C ILE A 452 -7.75 -11.33 -40.61
N GLY A 453 -8.30 -12.31 -41.35
CA GLY A 453 -8.78 -13.55 -40.78
C GLY A 453 -8.09 -14.80 -41.32
N GLN A 454 -7.54 -15.62 -40.42
CA GLN A 454 -7.22 -17.02 -40.69
C GLN A 454 -8.33 -17.92 -40.13
N GLY A 455 -9.44 -18.06 -40.86
CA GLY A 455 -10.56 -18.93 -40.46
C GLY A 455 -11.60 -18.28 -39.55
N SER A 456 -11.86 -16.99 -39.73
CA SER A 456 -12.84 -16.23 -38.96
C SER A 456 -14.28 -16.66 -39.28
N SER A 457 -15.09 -16.90 -38.26
CA SER A 457 -16.49 -17.33 -38.39
C SER A 457 -17.46 -16.38 -37.69
N PHE A 458 -18.35 -15.76 -38.46
CA PHE A 458 -19.42 -14.86 -38.01
C PHE A 458 -20.79 -15.48 -38.34
N PHE A 459 -21.27 -16.44 -37.55
CA PHE A 459 -22.44 -17.29 -37.89
C PHE A 459 -23.76 -16.54 -38.20
N GLY A 460 -23.92 -15.30 -37.74
CA GLY A 460 -25.07 -14.45 -38.04
C GLY A 460 -24.84 -13.44 -39.18
N GLY A 461 -23.63 -13.43 -39.75
CA GLY A 461 -23.16 -12.41 -40.70
C GLY A 461 -22.50 -11.20 -40.03
N VAL A 462 -22.11 -10.26 -40.88
CA VAL A 462 -21.47 -8.99 -40.52
C VAL A 462 -22.32 -7.84 -41.07
N GLU A 463 -22.67 -6.90 -40.21
CA GLU A 463 -23.37 -5.66 -40.57
C GLU A 463 -22.47 -4.47 -40.26
N ALA A 464 -22.09 -3.72 -41.30
CA ALA A 464 -21.20 -2.57 -41.20
C ALA A 464 -21.76 -1.42 -42.06
N LEU A 465 -22.97 -0.94 -41.71
CA LEU A 465 -23.68 0.06 -42.51
C LEU A 465 -23.14 1.48 -42.34
N SER A 466 -22.50 1.74 -41.19
CA SER A 466 -21.98 3.06 -40.81
C SER A 466 -20.49 3.24 -41.08
N VAL A 467 -19.76 2.14 -41.34
CA VAL A 467 -18.31 2.19 -41.54
C VAL A 467 -17.98 2.89 -42.86
N SER A 468 -16.93 3.70 -42.86
CA SER A 468 -16.48 4.44 -44.06
C SER A 468 -15.87 3.53 -45.13
N GLN A 469 -15.22 2.43 -44.69
CA GLN A 469 -14.58 1.47 -45.57
C GLN A 469 -14.49 0.10 -44.87
N THR A 470 -14.78 -0.97 -45.61
CA THR A 470 -14.56 -2.35 -45.15
C THR A 470 -13.43 -2.98 -45.96
N ASN A 471 -12.35 -3.35 -45.28
CA ASN A 471 -11.20 -4.06 -45.84
C ASN A 471 -11.23 -5.51 -45.38
N VAL A 472 -11.15 -6.46 -46.33
CA VAL A 472 -11.10 -7.88 -46.01
C VAL A 472 -9.82 -8.47 -46.60
N ALA A 473 -8.96 -8.98 -45.72
CA ALA A 473 -7.69 -9.62 -46.06
C ALA A 473 -7.62 -11.01 -45.41
N GLY A 474 -8.33 -11.99 -45.98
CA GLY A 474 -8.33 -13.35 -45.47
C GLY A 474 -9.59 -14.15 -45.81
N CYS A 475 -9.77 -15.29 -45.16
CA CYS A 475 -10.98 -16.11 -45.28
C CYS A 475 -11.95 -15.75 -44.15
N VAL A 476 -13.03 -15.07 -44.51
CA VAL A 476 -14.16 -14.79 -43.63
C VAL A 476 -15.31 -15.72 -44.02
N SER A 477 -15.75 -16.53 -43.07
CA SER A 477 -16.97 -17.33 -43.17
C SER A 477 -18.07 -16.63 -42.40
N THR A 478 -19.23 -16.47 -43.04
CA THR A 478 -20.47 -15.99 -42.41
C THR A 478 -21.46 -17.14 -42.30
#